data_AF-A0A2A4AJD7-F1
#
_entry.id   AF-A0A2A4AJD7-F1
#
_cell.length_a   1.000
_cell.length_b   1.000
_cell.length_c   1.000
_cell.angle_alpha   90.00
_cell.angle_beta   90.00
_cell.angle_gamma   90.00
#
_symmetry.space_group_name_H-M   'P 1'
#
loop_
_entity.id
_entity.type
_entity.pdbx_description
1 polymer ?
#
loop_
_entity_poly.entity_id
_entity_poly.type
_entity_poly.pdbx_seq_one_letter_code
_entity_poly.pdbx_strand_id
1 'polypeptide(L)'
;MPEVIETWRREIPGEAYAHGQIWTQASASDARKHTTPNTVTHFQYSYDRARRGLRGIKEQVAKAKRAVDGEIAIKRNRYFDLSTPNKKVNYALAAKHRALAGIKGYETDLTALPA
;
A
#
# COMPACT_ATOMS: atom_id res chain seq x y z
N MET A 1 2.76 -5.75 3.53
CA MET A 1 1.92 -4.72 4.19
C MET A 1 2.61 -4.34 5.50
N PRO A 2 2.17 -3.33 6.26
CA PRO A 2 2.66 -3.18 7.63
C PRO A 2 2.35 -4.43 8.46
N GLU A 3 3.32 -4.89 9.24
CA GLU A 3 3.23 -6.16 9.98
C GLU A 3 2.06 -6.15 10.97
N VAL A 4 1.85 -5.05 11.70
CA VAL A 4 0.73 -4.91 12.65
C VAL A 4 -0.63 -5.16 11.98
N ILE A 5 -0.77 -4.75 10.72
CA ILE A 5 -1.99 -4.95 9.94
C ILE A 5 -2.08 -6.39 9.43
N GLU A 6 -0.96 -7.00 9.07
CA GLU A 6 -0.92 -8.43 8.69
C GLU A 6 -1.25 -9.34 9.88
N THR A 7 -0.77 -9.02 11.08
CA THR A 7 -1.14 -9.71 12.32
C THR A 7 -2.64 -9.58 12.60
N TRP A 8 -3.18 -8.35 12.57
CA TRP A 8 -4.63 -8.14 12.74
C TRP A 8 -5.47 -8.95 11.75
N ARG A 9 -5.08 -9.02 10.47
CA ARG A 9 -5.78 -9.82 9.45
C ARG A 9 -5.74 -11.33 9.73
N ARG A 10 -4.67 -11.82 10.35
CA ARG A 10 -4.52 -13.24 10.73
C ARG A 10 -5.40 -13.59 11.92
N GLU A 11 -5.49 -12.68 12.90
CA GLU A 11 -6.31 -12.84 14.10
C GLU A 11 -7.80 -12.71 13.81
N ILE A 12 -8.17 -11.85 12.87
CA ILE A 12 -9.56 -11.54 12.53
C ILE A 12 -9.79 -11.75 11.01
N PRO A 13 -9.84 -13.01 10.56
CA PRO A 13 -9.92 -13.31 9.13
C PRO A 13 -11.28 -12.89 8.55
N GLY A 14 -11.24 -12.23 7.40
CA GLY A 14 -12.45 -11.85 6.64
C GLY A 14 -13.15 -10.58 7.13
N GLU A 15 -12.73 -10.00 8.26
CA GLU A 15 -13.30 -8.74 8.73
C GLU A 15 -12.80 -7.55 7.89
N ALA A 16 -13.74 -6.69 7.53
CA ALA A 16 -13.43 -5.47 6.80
C ALA A 16 -12.87 -4.40 7.75
N TYR A 17 -11.96 -3.57 7.25
CA TYR A 17 -11.46 -2.43 8.01
C TYR A 17 -12.55 -1.41 8.27
N ALA A 18 -12.64 -0.91 9.50
CA ALA A 18 -13.53 0.18 9.86
C ALA A 18 -12.96 1.54 9.44
N HIS A 19 -13.83 2.48 9.04
CA HIS A 19 -13.39 3.84 8.78
C HIS A 19 -12.76 4.46 10.03
N GLY A 20 -11.56 5.02 9.89
CA GLY A 20 -10.85 5.63 11.01
C GLY A 20 -10.13 4.62 11.91
N GLN A 21 -10.14 3.33 11.58
CA GLN A 21 -9.37 2.32 12.31
C GLN A 21 -7.87 2.66 12.30
N ILE A 22 -7.24 2.55 13.47
CA ILE A 22 -5.83 2.85 13.70
C ILE A 22 -5.11 1.60 14.19
N TRP A 23 -3.94 1.32 13.62
CA TRP A 23 -2.98 0.35 14.15
C TRP A 23 -1.67 1.07 14.44
N THR A 24 -0.99 0.67 15.50
CA THR A 24 0.25 1.31 15.93
C THR A 24 1.39 0.30 15.92
N GLN A 25 2.53 0.67 15.33
CA GLN A 25 3.72 -0.17 15.27
C GLN A 25 4.95 0.65 15.69
N ALA A 26 5.72 0.13 16.64
CA ALA A 26 7.03 0.69 16.97
C ALA A 26 7.99 0.48 15.78
N SER A 27 8.81 1.48 15.49
CA SER A 27 9.73 1.49 14.36
C SER A 27 11.09 2.07 14.77
N ALA A 28 12.12 1.74 14.00
CA ALA A 28 13.41 2.39 14.07
C ALA A 28 13.57 3.25 12.81
N SER A 29 13.75 4.56 12.97
CA SER A 29 13.88 5.50 11.84
C SER A 29 15.07 5.19 10.93
N ASP A 30 16.14 4.63 11.50
CA ASP A 30 17.27 4.03 10.78
C ASP A 30 17.74 2.78 11.54
N ALA A 31 17.37 1.61 11.03
CA ALA A 31 17.73 0.32 11.63
C ALA A 31 19.24 0.08 11.71
N ARG A 32 20.09 0.83 10.99
CA ARG A 32 21.55 0.74 11.11
C ARG A 32 22.10 1.56 12.27
N LYS A 33 21.38 2.59 12.72
CA LYS A 33 21.81 3.51 13.78
C LYS A 33 21.12 3.24 15.12
N HIS A 34 19.91 2.68 15.07
CA HIS A 34 19.09 2.48 16.26
C HIS A 34 18.68 1.02 16.37
N THR A 35 19.24 0.31 17.35
CA THR A 35 18.85 -1.06 17.70
C THR A 35 17.51 -1.10 18.44
N THR A 36 17.20 -0.04 19.18
CA THR A 36 15.92 0.12 19.90
C THR A 36 14.99 1.03 19.10
N PRO A 37 13.69 0.72 18.99
CA PRO A 37 12.72 1.61 18.35
C PRO A 37 12.76 3.01 18.94
N ASN A 38 12.89 4.01 18.08
CA ASN A 38 12.92 5.43 18.43
C ASN A 38 11.80 6.22 17.72
N THR A 39 10.97 5.55 16.93
CA THR A 39 9.77 6.11 16.34
C THR A 39 8.58 5.17 16.50
N VAL A 40 7.39 5.72 16.32
CA VAL A 40 6.13 4.98 16.26
C VAL A 40 5.41 5.39 14.99
N THR A 41 4.87 4.42 14.26
CA THR A 41 4.01 4.68 13.10
C THR A 41 2.56 4.30 13.43
N HIS A 42 1.67 5.29 13.32
CA HIS A 42 0.22 5.08 13.37
C HIS A 42 -0.32 4.92 11.94
N PHE A 43 -0.86 3.74 11.64
CA PHE A 43 -1.52 3.45 10.39
C PHE A 43 -3.02 3.70 10.52
N GLN A 44 -3.56 4.64 9.76
CA GLN A 44 -4.99 4.93 9.73
C GLN A 44 -5.61 4.43 8.42
N TYR A 45 -6.73 3.71 8.51
CA TYR A 45 -7.55 3.36 7.35
C TYR A 45 -8.68 4.37 7.09
N SER A 46 -8.88 4.73 5.81
CA SER A 46 -9.96 5.61 5.36
C SER A 46 -10.67 5.04 4.13
N TYR A 47 -12.00 4.93 4.18
CA TYR A 47 -12.83 4.50 3.04
C TYR A 47 -12.67 5.41 1.83
N ASP A 48 -12.66 6.73 2.04
CA ASP A 48 -12.50 7.67 0.94
C ASP A 48 -11.14 7.54 0.25
N ARG A 49 -10.09 7.33 1.05
CA ARG A 49 -8.75 7.08 0.53
C ARG A 49 -8.70 5.75 -0.22
N ALA A 50 -9.32 4.69 0.31
CA ALA A 50 -9.42 3.39 -0.34
C ALA A 50 -10.15 3.51 -1.69
N ARG A 51 -11.33 4.14 -1.71
CA ARG A 51 -12.14 4.37 -2.91
C ARG A 51 -11.35 5.09 -4.01
N ARG A 52 -10.70 6.22 -3.68
CA ARG A 52 -9.91 6.99 -4.66
C ARG A 52 -8.70 6.18 -5.15
N GLY A 53 -7.99 5.51 -4.24
CA GLY A 53 -6.83 4.67 -4.56
C GLY A 53 -7.20 3.51 -5.49
N LEU A 54 -8.23 2.73 -5.12
CA LEU A 54 -8.72 1.60 -5.90
C LEU A 54 -9.18 2.03 -7.31
N ARG A 55 -9.90 3.16 -7.42
CA ARG A 55 -10.30 3.72 -8.72
C ARG A 55 -9.07 4.04 -9.57
N GLY A 56 -8.11 4.78 -9.04
CA GLY A 56 -6.88 5.13 -9.78
C GLY A 56 -6.06 3.91 -10.18
N ILE A 57 -5.96 2.90 -9.31
CA ILE A 57 -5.29 1.63 -9.63
C ILE A 57 -6.02 0.92 -10.77
N LYS A 58 -7.35 0.79 -10.70
CA LYS A 58 -8.18 0.15 -11.73
C LYS A 58 -7.99 0.82 -13.09
N GLU A 59 -8.08 2.15 -13.14
CA GLU A 59 -7.92 2.93 -14.38
C GLU A 59 -6.52 2.75 -14.99
N GLN A 60 -5.48 2.81 -14.17
CA GLN A 60 -4.10 2.68 -14.64
C GLN A 60 -3.78 1.25 -15.10
N VAL A 61 -4.29 0.22 -14.42
CA VAL A 61 -4.16 -1.17 -14.87
C VAL A 61 -4.90 -1.39 -16.17
N ALA A 62 -6.12 -0.84 -16.34
CA ALA A 62 -6.86 -0.93 -17.59
C ALA A 62 -6.11 -0.26 -18.75
N LYS A 63 -5.52 0.92 -18.53
CA LYS A 63 -4.68 1.59 -19.54
C LYS A 63 -3.45 0.78 -19.89
N ALA A 64 -2.77 0.18 -18.90
CA ALA A 64 -1.62 -0.68 -19.17
C ALA A 64 -2.03 -1.90 -20.01
N LYS A 65 -3.16 -2.54 -19.68
CA LYS A 65 -3.70 -3.68 -20.43
C LYS A 65 -3.97 -3.31 -21.89
N ARG A 66 -4.77 -2.28 -22.14
CA ARG A 66 -5.09 -1.82 -23.51
C ARG A 66 -3.84 -1.51 -24.34
N ALA A 67 -2.80 -0.97 -23.70
CA ALA A 67 -1.56 -0.65 -24.37
C ALA A 67 -0.71 -1.90 -24.69
N VAL A 68 -0.73 -2.91 -23.82
CA VAL A 68 -0.12 -4.23 -24.09
C VAL A 68 -0.87 -4.96 -25.20
N ASP A 69 -2.20 -4.83 -25.24
CA ASP A 69 -3.07 -5.42 -26.26
C ASP A 69 -2.99 -4.70 -27.62
N GLY A 70 -2.23 -3.60 -27.72
CA GLY A 70 -2.04 -2.83 -28.95
C GLY A 70 -3.20 -1.89 -29.31
N GLU A 71 -4.23 -1.77 -28.46
CA GLU A 71 -5.38 -0.90 -28.72
C GLU A 71 -5.04 0.60 -28.60
N ILE A 72 -4.02 0.94 -27.81
CA ILE A 72 -3.55 2.31 -27.61
C ILE A 72 -2.03 2.36 -27.58
N ALA A 73 -1.46 3.52 -27.91
CA ALA A 73 -0.02 3.74 -27.79
C ALA A 73 0.48 3.59 -26.34
N ILE A 74 1.65 2.96 -26.19
CA ILE A 74 2.31 2.79 -24.89
C ILE A 74 2.88 4.14 -24.42
N LYS A 75 2.40 4.63 -23.27
CA LYS A 75 2.89 5.84 -22.58
C LYS A 75 3.45 5.48 -21.21
N ARG A 76 4.00 6.44 -20.44
CA ARG A 76 4.46 6.17 -19.07
C ARG A 76 3.31 5.68 -18.18
N ASN A 77 3.43 4.46 -17.65
CA ASN A 77 2.52 3.87 -16.67
C ASN A 77 3.33 3.01 -15.69
N ARG A 78 3.00 3.12 -14.40
CA ARG A 78 3.68 2.38 -13.33
C ARG A 78 3.44 0.87 -13.35
N TYR A 79 2.39 0.41 -14.04
CA TYR A 79 2.01 -1.01 -14.09
C TYR A 79 2.50 -1.72 -15.34
N PHE A 80 3.43 -1.14 -16.11
CA PHE A 80 4.18 -1.91 -17.08
C PHE A 80 5.29 -2.70 -16.38
N ASP A 81 5.46 -3.95 -16.78
CA ASP A 81 6.67 -4.69 -16.53
C ASP A 81 7.71 -4.28 -17.57
N LEU A 82 8.72 -3.53 -17.12
CA LEU A 82 9.82 -3.06 -17.96
C LEU A 82 11.02 -4.03 -17.93
N SER A 83 10.98 -5.05 -17.08
CA SER A 83 12.06 -6.04 -16.96
C SER A 83 11.99 -7.13 -18.02
N THR A 84 10.84 -7.27 -18.69
CA THR A 84 10.59 -8.33 -19.68
C THR A 84 10.79 -7.84 -21.12
N PRO A 85 11.40 -8.64 -22.02
CA PRO A 85 11.59 -8.30 -23.43
C PRO A 85 10.26 -7.95 -24.13
N ASN A 86 9.19 -8.65 -23.75
CA ASN A 86 7.82 -8.33 -24.13
C ASN A 86 7.18 -7.52 -23.02
N LYS A 87 6.71 -6.31 -23.31
CA LYS A 87 6.03 -5.45 -22.33
C LYS A 87 4.75 -6.14 -21.84
N LYS A 88 4.66 -6.40 -20.53
CA LYS A 88 3.50 -7.03 -19.88
C LYS A 88 2.88 -6.09 -18.84
N VAL A 89 1.66 -6.40 -18.40
CA VAL A 89 1.04 -5.72 -17.27
C VAL A 89 1.51 -6.35 -15.96
N ASN A 90 2.03 -5.53 -15.04
CA ASN A 90 2.44 -5.96 -13.71
C ASN A 90 1.25 -6.02 -12.74
N TYR A 91 0.49 -7.12 -12.81
CA TYR A 91 -0.66 -7.35 -11.92
C TYR A 91 -0.24 -7.57 -10.46
N ALA A 92 0.95 -8.10 -10.21
CA ALA A 92 1.46 -8.31 -8.86
C ALA A 92 1.66 -6.99 -8.11
N LEU A 93 2.27 -5.99 -8.76
CA LEU A 93 2.39 -4.64 -8.20
C LEU A 93 1.02 -4.00 -7.97
N ALA A 94 0.09 -4.17 -8.90
CA ALA A 94 -1.28 -3.69 -8.73
C ALA A 94 -1.98 -4.35 -7.53
N ALA A 95 -1.81 -5.65 -7.31
CA ALA A 95 -2.35 -6.35 -6.15
C ALA A 95 -1.77 -5.81 -4.84
N LYS A 96 -0.45 -5.58 -4.77
CA LYS A 96 0.20 -4.95 -3.61
C LYS A 96 -0.37 -3.56 -3.32
N HIS A 97 -0.56 -2.73 -4.36
CA HIS A 97 -1.15 -1.40 -4.20
C HIS A 97 -2.63 -1.45 -3.79
N ARG A 98 -3.40 -2.43 -4.27
CA ARG A 98 -4.79 -2.63 -3.84
C ARG A 98 -4.85 -3.01 -2.36
N ALA A 99 -3.98 -3.90 -1.91
CA ALA A 99 -3.92 -4.33 -0.52
C ALA A 99 -3.62 -3.17 0.45
N LEU A 100 -2.84 -2.18 0.00
CA LEU A 100 -2.48 -0.97 0.76
C LEU A 100 -3.50 0.18 0.61
N ALA A 101 -4.50 0.04 -0.26
CA ALA A 101 -5.42 1.14 -0.55
C ALA A 101 -6.18 1.55 0.72
N GLY A 102 -6.19 2.85 1.01
CA GLY A 102 -6.87 3.38 2.19
C GLY A 102 -6.02 3.50 3.44
N ILE A 103 -4.90 2.78 3.53
CA ILE A 103 -3.98 2.83 4.67
C ILE A 103 -3.01 4.01 4.48
N LYS A 104 -2.82 4.81 5.52
CA LYS A 104 -1.80 5.86 5.58
C LYS A 104 -1.04 5.76 6.89
N GLY A 105 0.28 5.71 6.82
CA GLY A 105 1.16 5.79 7.99
C GLY A 105 1.46 7.25 8.35
N TYR A 106 1.46 7.52 9.64
CA TYR A 106 1.90 8.75 10.28
C TYR A 106 2.98 8.39 11.28
N GLU A 107 4.22 8.73 10.99
CA GLU A 107 5.37 8.43 11.85
C GLU A 107 5.65 9.60 12.78
N THR A 108 6.00 9.30 14.02
CA THR A 108 6.39 10.27 15.05
C THR A 108 7.53 9.72 15.91
N ASP A 109 8.38 10.59 16.43
CA ASP A 109 9.38 10.32 17.45
C ASP A 109 8.82 10.42 18.89
N LEU A 110 7.54 10.79 19.03
CA LEU A 110 6.80 10.83 20.29
C LEU A 110 6.43 9.42 20.77
N THR A 111 7.44 8.60 21.04
CA THR A 111 7.33 7.19 21.42
C THR A 111 6.62 6.93 22.75
N ALA A 112 6.46 7.95 23.60
CA ALA A 112 5.87 7.84 24.94
C ALA A 112 4.38 8.22 25.00
N LEU A 113 3.76 8.64 23.89
CA LEU A 113 2.35 9.05 23.88
C LEU A 113 1.44 7.95 23.30
N PRO A 114 0.23 7.74 23.87
CA PRO A 114 -0.74 6.83 23.29
C PRO A 114 -1.28 7.36 21.94
N ALA A 115 -1.78 6.43 21.12
CA ALA A 115 -2.32 6.68 19.77
C ALA A 115 -3.70 7.34 19.78
#